data_AF-A0A8I1QY72-F1
#
_entry.id   AF-A0A8I1QY72-F1
#
_cell.length_a   1.000
_cell.length_b   1.000
_cell.length_c   1.000
_cell.angle_alpha   90.00
_cell.angle_beta   90.00
_cell.angle_gamma   90.00
#
_symmetry.space_group_name_H-M   'P 1'
#
loop_
_entity.id
_entity.type
_entity.pdbx_description
1 polymer ?
#
loop_
_entity_poly.entity_id
_entity_poly.type
_entity_poly.pdbx_seq_one_letter_code
_entity_poly.pdbx_strand_id
1 'polypeptide(L)'
;MDWAASDLAERDLYKLLVSTVLPRPIALVTTVDAQGRANAAPFSFFNVFSHAPPLVVLGIDGRGGSDEPLKDTMRNIRETGSFVVNLVDRAMVEAMQVCAIDFTDGTDEIAAAGLATAPGRSVPAPRLAVSPVQFECRETVSLSLGTRHRNLVVGEIVHLHIRDGLVDERLHVDIDALDLVGRLHGADWYVSLRDRFQVPRQTLAGWQGRMGGKPGGEAS
;
A
#
# COMPACT_ATOMS: atom_id res chain seq x y z
N MET A 1 22.13 0.55 -20.09
CA MET A 1 20.93 0.60 -20.96
C MET A 1 20.22 1.88 -20.65
N ASP A 2 19.72 2.56 -21.67
CA ASP A 2 19.04 3.85 -21.56
C ASP A 2 17.88 3.84 -22.57
N TRP A 3 16.68 4.20 -22.14
CA TRP A 3 15.45 4.11 -22.91
C TRP A 3 14.55 5.30 -22.58
N ALA A 4 13.95 5.93 -23.59
CA ALA A 4 12.77 6.74 -23.32
C ALA A 4 11.58 5.81 -23.04
N ALA A 5 10.68 6.21 -22.14
CA ALA A 5 9.50 5.41 -21.83
C ALA A 5 8.60 5.17 -23.06
N SER A 6 8.61 6.10 -24.02
CA SER A 6 7.93 5.99 -25.32
C SER A 6 8.47 4.89 -26.22
N ASP A 7 9.72 4.45 -25.99
CA ASP A 7 10.40 3.47 -26.84
C ASP A 7 10.13 2.03 -26.39
N LEU A 8 9.47 1.86 -25.23
CA LEU A 8 9.18 0.57 -24.63
C LEU A 8 7.72 0.18 -24.86
N ALA A 9 7.50 -1.09 -25.21
CA ALA A 9 6.16 -1.66 -25.16
C ALA A 9 5.61 -1.58 -23.73
N GLU A 10 4.31 -1.32 -23.59
CA GLU A 10 3.67 -1.08 -22.30
C GLU A 10 3.94 -2.18 -21.26
N ARG A 11 3.96 -3.45 -21.70
CA ARG A 11 4.24 -4.61 -20.85
C ARG A 11 5.66 -4.57 -20.28
N ASP A 12 6.64 -4.18 -21.08
CA ASP A 12 8.04 -4.14 -20.66
C ASP A 12 8.32 -2.92 -19.80
N LEU A 13 7.69 -1.78 -20.11
CA LEU A 13 7.68 -0.62 -19.22
C LEU A 13 7.10 -0.98 -17.85
N TYR A 14 5.96 -1.66 -17.80
CA TYR A 14 5.36 -2.13 -16.55
C TYR A 14 6.32 -3.01 -15.76
N LYS A 15 6.95 -4.02 -16.40
CA LYS A 15 7.93 -4.89 -15.74
C LYS A 15 9.08 -4.10 -15.13
N LEU A 16 9.63 -3.13 -15.85
CA LEU A 16 10.73 -2.30 -15.35
C LEU A 16 10.28 -1.44 -14.17
N LEU A 17 9.10 -0.81 -14.24
CA LEU A 17 8.58 0.02 -13.14
C LEU A 17 8.38 -0.80 -11.86
N VAL A 18 7.71 -1.96 -11.95
CA VAL A 18 7.47 -2.82 -10.76
C VAL A 18 8.69 -3.59 -10.29
N SER A 19 9.80 -3.55 -11.03
CA SER A 19 11.07 -4.18 -10.63
C SER A 19 12.12 -3.18 -10.17
N THR A 20 11.88 -1.87 -10.33
CA THR A 20 12.82 -0.82 -9.92
C THR A 20 12.30 0.04 -8.76
N VAL A 21 10.97 0.19 -8.62
CA VAL A 21 10.37 0.80 -7.43
C VAL A 21 10.11 -0.29 -6.39
N LEU A 22 11.11 -0.56 -5.55
CA LEU A 22 11.15 -1.67 -4.61
C LEU A 22 11.72 -1.27 -3.24
N PRO A 23 11.31 -1.97 -2.16
CA PRO A 23 10.11 -2.80 -2.07
C PRO A 23 8.85 -1.92 -2.02
N ARG A 24 7.73 -2.42 -2.55
CA ARG A 24 6.45 -1.68 -2.47
C ARG A 24 5.68 -2.12 -1.23
N PRO A 25 5.13 -1.20 -0.42
CA PRO A 25 4.23 -1.59 0.65
C PRO A 25 2.94 -2.19 0.06
N ILE A 26 2.26 -3.01 0.84
CA ILE A 26 1.06 -3.71 0.41
C ILE A 26 -0.13 -3.20 1.24
N ALA A 27 -1.18 -2.78 0.55
CA ALA A 27 -2.49 -2.53 1.12
C ALA A 27 -3.40 -3.70 0.76
N LEU A 28 -3.79 -4.53 1.75
CA LEU A 28 -4.91 -5.44 1.59
C LEU A 28 -6.19 -4.67 1.90
N VAL A 29 -6.87 -4.23 0.83
CA VAL A 29 -7.98 -3.29 0.94
C VAL A 29 -9.28 -4.05 1.07
N THR A 30 -10.02 -3.77 2.15
CA THR A 30 -11.39 -4.23 2.33
C THR A 30 -12.37 -3.11 2.00
N THR A 31 -13.44 -3.45 1.28
CA THR A 31 -14.54 -2.56 0.92
C THR A 31 -15.86 -3.25 1.15
N VAL A 32 -16.96 -2.51 1.07
CA VAL A 32 -18.32 -3.05 1.02
C VAL A 32 -19.07 -2.46 -0.16
N ASP A 33 -19.95 -3.24 -0.78
CA ASP A 33 -20.88 -2.74 -1.78
C ASP A 33 -22.12 -2.10 -1.16
N ALA A 34 -23.03 -1.60 -2.00
CA ALA A 34 -24.29 -1.01 -1.55
C ALA A 34 -25.24 -1.98 -0.81
N GLN A 35 -25.02 -3.29 -0.89
CA GLN A 35 -25.76 -4.33 -0.17
C GLN A 35 -25.05 -4.79 1.11
N GLY A 36 -23.89 -4.21 1.44
CA GLY A 36 -23.09 -4.55 2.61
C GLY A 36 -22.24 -5.81 2.45
N ARG A 37 -22.09 -6.34 1.22
CA ARG A 37 -21.20 -7.48 0.94
C ARG A 37 -19.76 -6.99 0.92
N ALA A 38 -18.90 -7.63 1.70
CA ALA A 38 -17.50 -7.27 1.80
C ALA A 38 -16.69 -7.86 0.63
N ASN A 39 -15.65 -7.14 0.21
CA ASN A 39 -14.66 -7.57 -0.77
C ASN A 39 -13.26 -7.30 -0.20
N ALA A 40 -12.28 -8.16 -0.48
CA ALA A 40 -10.87 -7.90 -0.15
C ALA A 40 -9.95 -8.10 -1.35
N ALA A 41 -9.04 -7.15 -1.60
CA ALA A 41 -8.03 -7.28 -2.66
C ALA A 41 -6.70 -6.59 -2.29
N PRO A 42 -5.53 -7.18 -2.63
CA PRO A 42 -4.24 -6.57 -2.36
C PRO A 42 -3.78 -5.61 -3.47
N PHE A 43 -3.21 -4.47 -3.07
CA PHE A 43 -2.64 -3.46 -3.94
C PHE A 43 -1.23 -3.09 -3.49
N SER A 44 -0.29 -3.07 -4.43
CA SER A 44 1.09 -2.61 -4.17
C SER A 44 1.41 -1.24 -4.77
N PHE A 45 0.47 -0.63 -5.48
CA PHE A 45 0.56 0.78 -5.89
C PHE A 45 -0.07 1.61 -4.77
N PHE A 46 0.58 1.59 -3.61
CA PHE A 46 0.09 2.13 -2.36
C PHE A 46 1.19 2.94 -1.67
N ASN A 47 0.84 4.07 -1.04
CA ASN A 47 1.70 4.73 -0.06
C ASN A 47 0.89 5.68 0.84
N VAL A 48 1.50 6.11 1.94
CA VAL A 48 1.09 7.32 2.66
C VAL A 48 1.50 8.54 1.83
N PHE A 49 0.62 9.54 1.73
CA PHE A 49 0.82 10.75 0.95
C PHE A 49 1.01 12.01 1.82
N SER A 50 0.21 12.16 2.87
CA SER A 50 0.27 13.31 3.78
C SER A 50 -0.08 12.89 5.22
N HIS A 51 0.35 13.68 6.20
CA HIS A 51 -0.02 13.54 7.61
C HIS A 51 -0.97 14.64 8.10
N ALA A 52 -1.10 15.74 7.35
CA ALA A 52 -1.97 16.87 7.67
C ALA A 52 -2.60 17.43 6.36
N PRO A 53 -3.80 16.97 5.96
CA PRO A 53 -4.56 15.86 6.57
C PRO A 53 -3.88 14.50 6.35
N PRO A 54 -4.22 13.46 7.15
CA PRO A 54 -3.64 12.13 7.01
C PRO A 54 -4.22 11.42 5.77
N LEU A 55 -3.42 11.31 4.71
CA LEU A 55 -3.86 10.80 3.40
C LEU A 55 -3.06 9.58 2.96
N VAL A 56 -3.75 8.62 2.33
CA VAL A 56 -3.16 7.52 1.56
C VAL A 56 -3.52 7.64 0.09
N VAL A 57 -2.69 7.03 -0.76
CA VAL A 57 -2.97 6.88 -2.20
C VAL A 57 -3.00 5.42 -2.60
N LEU A 58 -3.96 5.05 -3.44
CA LEU A 58 -4.10 3.72 -4.04
C LEU A 58 -4.22 3.83 -5.55
N GLY A 59 -3.43 3.04 -6.27
CA GLY A 59 -3.54 2.82 -7.71
C GLY A 59 -4.28 1.52 -8.00
N ILE A 60 -5.52 1.63 -8.47
CA ILE A 60 -6.39 0.48 -8.77
C ILE A 60 -6.52 0.33 -10.29
N ASP A 61 -6.14 -0.84 -10.82
CA ASP A 61 -6.34 -1.16 -12.24
C ASP A 61 -7.83 -1.22 -12.58
N GLY A 62 -8.16 -0.84 -13.82
CA GLY A 62 -9.46 -1.15 -14.39
C GLY A 62 -9.61 -2.63 -14.77
N ARG A 63 -10.83 -3.04 -15.10
CA ARG A 63 -11.10 -4.32 -15.79
C ARG A 63 -10.96 -4.11 -17.31
N GLY A 64 -10.19 -4.95 -18.00
CA GLY A 64 -10.05 -4.88 -19.45
C GLY A 64 -11.27 -5.48 -20.16
N GLY A 65 -11.70 -4.86 -21.27
CA GLY A 65 -12.69 -5.44 -22.20
C GLY A 65 -14.17 -5.20 -21.88
N SER A 66 -14.51 -4.31 -20.94
CA SER A 66 -15.90 -3.93 -20.62
C SER A 66 -16.16 -2.43 -20.79
N ASP A 67 -17.41 -2.06 -21.07
CA ASP A 67 -17.88 -0.66 -21.15
C ASP A 67 -17.83 0.06 -19.78
N GLU A 68 -17.82 -0.70 -18.68
CA GLU A 68 -17.52 -0.21 -17.32
C GLU A 68 -16.29 -0.94 -16.74
N PRO A 69 -15.09 -0.37 -16.85
CA PRO A 69 -13.85 -1.06 -16.52
C PRO A 69 -13.45 -0.88 -15.05
N LEU A 70 -14.36 -1.07 -14.09
CA LEU A 70 -14.04 -0.98 -12.66
C LEU A 70 -13.91 -2.36 -12.01
N LYS A 71 -12.80 -2.58 -11.29
CA LYS A 71 -12.70 -3.66 -10.30
C LYS A 71 -13.68 -3.40 -9.15
N ASP A 72 -14.10 -4.47 -8.48
CA ASP A 72 -15.09 -4.40 -7.40
C ASP A 72 -14.64 -3.48 -6.26
N THR A 73 -13.35 -3.48 -5.91
CA THR A 73 -12.79 -2.51 -4.94
C THR A 73 -13.05 -1.07 -5.35
N MET A 74 -12.80 -0.68 -6.61
CA MET A 74 -13.03 0.70 -7.06
C MET A 74 -14.51 1.02 -7.14
N ARG A 75 -15.34 0.08 -7.63
CA ARG A 75 -16.80 0.23 -7.67
C ARG A 75 -17.35 0.51 -6.27
N ASN A 76 -16.98 -0.34 -5.30
CA ASN A 76 -17.39 -0.22 -3.91
C ASN A 76 -16.93 1.10 -3.27
N ILE A 77 -15.70 1.55 -3.57
CA ILE A 77 -15.21 2.86 -3.10
C ILE A 77 -16.08 3.99 -3.67
N ARG A 78 -16.39 3.99 -4.98
CA ARG A 78 -17.22 5.04 -5.59
C ARG A 78 -18.65 5.05 -5.04
N GLU A 79 -19.20 3.88 -4.75
CA GLU A 79 -20.58 3.75 -4.27
C GLU A 79 -20.70 4.11 -2.78
N THR A 80 -19.73 3.73 -1.95
CA THR A 80 -19.81 3.87 -0.49
C THR A 80 -18.94 4.97 0.09
N GLY A 81 -18.01 5.52 -0.70
CA GLY A 81 -17.05 6.56 -0.30
C GLY A 81 -16.05 6.09 0.75
N SER A 82 -15.89 4.79 0.97
CA SER A 82 -15.08 4.28 2.08
C SER A 82 -14.37 2.95 1.79
N PHE A 83 -13.28 2.73 2.51
CA PHE A 83 -12.49 1.50 2.47
C PHE A 83 -11.63 1.38 3.71
N VAL A 84 -11.08 0.20 3.95
CA VAL A 84 -10.06 -0.02 4.98
C VAL A 84 -8.78 -0.52 4.31
N VAL A 85 -7.65 0.10 4.63
CA VAL A 85 -6.32 -0.43 4.30
C VAL A 85 -5.84 -1.31 5.45
N ASN A 86 -5.61 -2.59 5.19
CA ASN A 86 -5.00 -3.51 6.15
C ASN A 86 -3.55 -3.75 5.70
N LEU A 87 -2.57 -3.41 6.55
CA LEU A 87 -1.17 -3.69 6.25
C LEU A 87 -0.88 -5.18 6.43
N VAL A 88 0.03 -5.73 5.63
CA VAL A 88 0.26 -7.18 5.56
C VAL A 88 1.57 -7.51 6.27
N ASP A 89 1.47 -8.27 7.36
CA ASP A 89 2.63 -8.90 7.99
C ASP A 89 3.01 -10.21 7.29
N ARG A 90 4.14 -10.79 7.70
CA ARG A 90 4.63 -12.05 7.13
C ARG A 90 3.63 -13.21 7.24
N ALA A 91 2.87 -13.28 8.33
CA ALA A 91 1.92 -14.36 8.59
C ALA A 91 0.68 -14.26 7.68
N MET A 92 0.34 -13.07 7.22
CA MET A 92 -0.82 -12.82 6.36
C MET A 92 -0.57 -13.08 4.87
N VAL A 93 0.67 -13.31 4.42
CA VAL A 93 1.01 -13.34 2.99
C VAL A 93 0.21 -14.38 2.20
N GLU A 94 0.06 -15.60 2.72
CA GLU A 94 -0.66 -16.68 2.03
C GLU A 94 -2.15 -16.36 1.91
N ALA A 95 -2.79 -15.92 3.01
CA ALA A 95 -4.19 -15.51 3.00
C ALA A 95 -4.43 -14.31 2.06
N MET A 96 -3.53 -13.33 2.07
CA MET A 96 -3.58 -12.19 1.16
C MET A 96 -3.45 -12.63 -0.31
N GLN A 97 -2.65 -13.65 -0.63
CA GLN A 97 -2.58 -14.20 -1.99
C GLN A 97 -3.90 -14.84 -2.43
N VAL A 98 -4.64 -15.49 -1.52
CA VAL A 98 -5.99 -15.99 -1.84
C VAL A 98 -6.91 -14.83 -2.23
N CYS A 99 -6.86 -13.70 -1.52
CA CYS A 99 -7.61 -12.49 -1.90
C CYS A 99 -7.13 -11.82 -3.22
N ALA A 100 -6.03 -12.29 -3.84
CA ALA A 100 -5.57 -11.80 -5.13
C ALA A 100 -6.13 -12.60 -6.33
N ILE A 101 -6.82 -13.71 -6.07
CA ILE A 101 -7.41 -14.56 -7.10
C ILE A 101 -8.61 -13.84 -7.72
N ASP A 102 -8.71 -13.84 -9.05
CA ASP A 102 -9.89 -13.36 -9.76
C ASP A 102 -11.04 -14.39 -9.62
N PHE A 103 -11.73 -14.34 -8.47
CA PHE A 103 -12.92 -15.16 -8.25
C PHE A 103 -14.08 -14.71 -9.13
N THR A 104 -15.05 -15.62 -9.34
CA THR A 104 -16.33 -15.28 -9.96
C THR A 104 -17.17 -14.42 -9.03
N ASP A 105 -17.96 -13.53 -9.62
CA ASP A 105 -18.86 -12.61 -8.90
C ASP A 105 -19.66 -13.32 -7.79
N GLY A 106 -19.65 -12.72 -6.59
CA GLY A 106 -20.39 -13.21 -5.42
C GLY A 106 -19.63 -14.18 -4.52
N THR A 107 -18.37 -14.48 -4.82
CA THR A 107 -17.50 -15.22 -3.90
C THR A 107 -16.99 -14.29 -2.78
N ASP A 108 -17.02 -14.76 -1.54
CA ASP A 108 -16.42 -14.03 -0.41
C ASP A 108 -14.93 -14.37 -0.31
N GLU A 109 -14.05 -13.50 -0.80
CA GLU A 109 -12.61 -13.75 -0.82
C GLU A 109 -12.01 -13.76 0.59
N ILE A 110 -12.63 -13.06 1.54
CA ILE A 110 -12.20 -13.02 2.94
C ILE A 110 -12.44 -14.40 3.56
N ALA A 111 -13.63 -14.96 3.35
CA ALA A 111 -13.95 -16.31 3.79
C ALA A 111 -13.06 -17.37 3.11
N ALA A 112 -12.84 -17.25 1.80
CA ALA A 112 -11.95 -18.14 1.05
C ALA A 112 -10.50 -18.10 1.57
N ALA A 113 -10.03 -16.93 1.99
CA ALA A 113 -8.71 -16.74 2.59
C ALA A 113 -8.63 -17.17 4.06
N GLY A 114 -9.74 -17.60 4.68
CA GLY A 114 -9.80 -17.96 6.10
C GLY A 114 -9.56 -16.78 7.05
N LEU A 115 -9.82 -15.55 6.58
CA LEU A 115 -9.57 -14.34 7.36
C LEU A 115 -10.79 -13.98 8.22
N ALA A 116 -10.55 -13.68 9.49
CA ALA A 116 -11.58 -13.12 10.36
C ALA A 116 -11.69 -11.60 10.16
N THR A 117 -12.92 -11.09 10.17
CA THR A 117 -13.21 -9.66 10.11
C THR A 117 -13.57 -9.10 11.48
N ALA A 118 -13.36 -7.79 11.65
CA ALA A 118 -13.86 -7.00 12.75
C ALA A 118 -14.60 -5.76 12.17
N PRO A 119 -15.64 -5.25 12.84
CA PRO A 119 -16.36 -4.09 12.33
C PRO A 119 -15.46 -2.84 12.27
N GLY A 120 -15.66 -2.02 11.24
CA GLY A 120 -15.14 -0.66 11.20
C GLY A 120 -15.77 0.21 12.30
N ARG A 121 -15.04 1.22 12.78
CA ARG A 121 -15.51 2.17 13.80
C ARG A 121 -16.07 3.44 13.19
N SER A 122 -15.55 3.87 12.05
CA SER A 122 -15.82 5.15 11.39
C SER A 122 -16.27 4.99 9.94
N VAL A 123 -16.07 3.79 9.36
CA VAL A 123 -16.53 3.40 8.02
C VAL A 123 -17.24 2.04 8.05
N PRO A 124 -18.15 1.76 7.08
CA PRO A 124 -18.88 0.49 7.03
C PRO A 124 -18.01 -0.69 6.58
N ALA A 125 -16.91 -0.45 5.85
CA ALA A 125 -16.01 -1.51 5.42
C ALA A 125 -15.36 -2.21 6.64
N PRO A 126 -15.32 -3.56 6.67
CA PRO A 126 -14.74 -4.29 7.79
C PRO A 126 -13.22 -4.17 7.80
N ARG A 127 -12.63 -4.35 8.98
CA ARG A 127 -11.19 -4.53 9.19
C ARG A 127 -10.86 -6.01 9.21
N LEU A 128 -9.63 -6.38 8.82
CA LEU A 128 -9.13 -7.74 9.00
C LEU A 128 -8.55 -7.88 10.40
N ALA A 129 -9.12 -8.76 11.22
CA ALA A 129 -8.81 -8.85 12.65
C ALA A 129 -7.34 -9.21 12.91
N VAL A 130 -6.74 -9.98 12.01
CA VAL A 130 -5.33 -10.41 12.11
C VAL A 130 -4.33 -9.33 11.67
N SER A 131 -4.78 -8.25 11.05
CA SER A 131 -3.88 -7.21 10.51
C SER A 131 -3.14 -6.46 11.63
N PRO A 132 -1.80 -6.26 11.52
CA PRO A 132 -1.03 -5.46 12.47
C PRO A 132 -1.51 -4.01 12.59
N VAL A 133 -1.90 -3.43 11.46
CA VAL A 133 -2.29 -2.03 11.33
C VAL A 133 -3.44 -1.93 10.34
N GLN A 134 -4.47 -1.17 10.70
CA GLN A 134 -5.60 -0.88 9.82
C GLN A 134 -5.87 0.62 9.76
N PHE A 135 -6.09 1.15 8.57
CA PHE A 135 -6.51 2.53 8.34
C PHE A 135 -7.93 2.52 7.79
N GLU A 136 -8.88 3.07 8.54
CA GLU A 136 -10.22 3.33 8.03
C GLU A 136 -10.21 4.63 7.24
N CYS A 137 -10.58 4.56 5.97
CA CYS A 137 -10.42 5.65 5.03
C CYS A 137 -11.75 6.10 4.43
N ARG A 138 -11.92 7.41 4.28
CA ARG A 138 -12.94 8.02 3.42
C ARG A 138 -12.31 8.53 2.16
N GLU A 139 -12.92 8.25 1.02
CA GLU A 139 -12.47 8.80 -0.25
C GLU A 139 -12.58 10.33 -0.23
N THR A 140 -11.50 11.00 -0.64
CA THR A 140 -11.48 12.46 -0.82
C THR A 140 -11.51 12.83 -2.30
N VAL A 141 -10.67 12.17 -3.10
CA VAL A 141 -10.54 12.41 -4.53
C VAL A 141 -10.25 11.08 -5.23
N SER A 142 -10.94 10.81 -6.33
CA SER A 142 -10.49 9.82 -7.30
C SER A 142 -10.38 10.38 -8.71
N LEU A 143 -9.38 9.89 -9.45
CA LEU A 143 -9.10 10.25 -10.83
C LEU A 143 -8.88 8.98 -11.65
N SER A 144 -9.61 8.83 -12.75
CA SER A 144 -9.33 7.80 -13.75
C SER A 144 -8.31 8.32 -14.75
N LEU A 145 -7.15 7.66 -14.83
CA LEU A 145 -6.00 8.08 -15.63
C LEU A 145 -5.68 7.04 -16.72
N GLY A 146 -5.31 7.56 -17.89
CA GLY A 146 -4.84 6.76 -19.01
C GLY A 146 -5.91 5.91 -19.68
N THR A 147 -5.50 5.21 -20.74
CA THR A 147 -6.39 4.42 -21.61
C THR A 147 -6.88 3.11 -21.00
N ARG A 148 -6.24 2.65 -19.92
CA ARG A 148 -6.64 1.45 -19.16
C ARG A 148 -7.46 1.75 -17.90
N HIS A 149 -7.92 3.00 -17.76
CA HIS A 149 -8.70 3.44 -16.61
C HIS A 149 -8.02 3.09 -15.27
N ARG A 150 -6.72 3.39 -15.14
CA ARG A 150 -6.02 3.27 -13.86
C ARG A 150 -6.61 4.33 -12.93
N ASN A 151 -7.23 3.89 -11.85
CA ASN A 151 -7.84 4.80 -10.89
C ASN A 151 -6.84 5.13 -9.80
N LEU A 152 -6.55 6.42 -9.65
CA LEU A 152 -5.92 6.98 -8.47
C LEU A 152 -7.02 7.28 -7.45
N VAL A 153 -6.94 6.69 -6.27
CA VAL A 153 -7.81 6.99 -5.12
C VAL A 153 -6.97 7.64 -4.04
N VAL A 154 -7.41 8.81 -3.57
CA VAL A 154 -6.91 9.47 -2.37
C VAL A 154 -7.91 9.24 -1.25
N GLY A 155 -7.45 8.63 -0.15
CA GLY A 155 -8.28 8.38 1.03
C GLY A 155 -7.74 9.15 2.23
N GLU A 156 -8.62 9.86 2.93
CA GLU A 156 -8.33 10.41 4.25
C GLU A 156 -8.52 9.34 5.32
N ILE A 157 -7.48 9.13 6.12
CA ILE A 157 -7.51 8.23 7.27
C ILE A 157 -8.34 8.89 8.37
N VAL A 158 -9.51 8.34 8.64
CA VAL A 158 -10.43 8.82 9.70
C VAL A 158 -10.33 8.00 10.98
N HIS A 159 -9.72 6.80 10.92
CA HIS A 159 -9.42 6.00 12.10
C HIS A 159 -8.15 5.17 11.89
N LEU A 160 -7.33 5.05 12.94
CA LEU A 160 -6.14 4.20 12.97
C LEU A 160 -6.34 3.08 14.00
N HIS A 161 -6.08 1.84 13.59
CA HIS A 161 -5.99 0.70 14.50
C HIS A 161 -4.59 0.14 14.39
N ILE A 162 -3.95 -0.10 15.53
CA ILE A 162 -2.67 -0.79 15.61
C ILE A 162 -2.82 -1.87 16.67
N ARG A 163 -2.41 -3.09 16.35
CA ARG A 163 -2.46 -4.23 17.27
C ARG A 163 -1.71 -3.91 18.56
N ASP A 164 -2.32 -4.27 19.69
CA ASP A 164 -1.78 -4.02 21.02
C ASP A 164 -0.35 -4.56 21.16
N GLY A 165 0.50 -3.82 21.85
CA GLY A 165 1.90 -4.17 22.08
C GLY A 165 2.87 -3.80 20.95
N LEU A 166 2.38 -3.33 19.79
CA LEU A 166 3.26 -2.86 18.71
C LEU A 166 3.74 -1.41 18.88
N VAL A 167 3.10 -0.62 19.74
CA VAL A 167 3.40 0.81 19.93
C VAL A 167 3.57 1.10 21.41
N ASP A 168 4.65 1.77 21.77
CA ASP A 168 4.93 2.20 23.14
C ASP A 168 4.21 3.51 23.51
N GLU A 169 4.31 3.93 24.78
CA GLU A 169 3.71 5.18 25.29
C GLU A 169 4.26 6.45 24.61
N ARG A 170 5.39 6.34 23.90
CA ARG A 170 6.05 7.43 23.18
C ARG A 170 5.73 7.41 21.68
N LEU A 171 4.82 6.54 21.25
CA LEU A 171 4.44 6.32 19.85
C LEU A 171 5.58 5.76 18.98
N HIS A 172 6.54 5.05 19.58
CA HIS A 172 7.48 4.26 18.81
C HIS A 172 6.88 2.91 18.46
N VAL A 173 7.05 2.52 17.20
CA VAL A 173 6.60 1.23 16.67
C VAL A 173 7.72 0.20 16.83
N ASP A 174 7.41 -0.97 17.39
CA ASP A 174 8.28 -2.14 17.34
C ASP A 174 8.23 -2.73 15.93
N ILE A 175 9.25 -2.42 15.11
CA ILE A 175 9.33 -2.85 13.70
C ILE A 175 9.54 -4.36 13.59
N ASP A 176 10.15 -5.00 14.58
CA ASP A 176 10.40 -6.45 14.55
C ASP A 176 9.12 -7.24 14.86
N ALA A 177 8.33 -6.76 15.82
CA ALA A 177 7.01 -7.33 16.10
C ALA A 177 5.97 -7.00 15.01
N LEU A 178 6.12 -5.85 14.33
CA LEU A 178 5.24 -5.44 13.24
C LEU A 178 5.37 -6.37 12.02
N ASP A 179 6.59 -6.83 11.70
CA ASP A 179 6.93 -7.83 10.67
C ASP A 179 6.23 -7.64 9.31
N LEU A 180 6.05 -6.38 8.86
CA LEU A 180 5.47 -6.08 7.54
C LEU A 180 6.33 -6.67 6.42
N VAL A 181 5.65 -7.04 5.34
CA VAL A 181 6.30 -7.45 4.09
C VAL A 181 6.19 -6.37 3.01
N GLY A 182 7.25 -6.29 2.21
CA GLY A 182 7.27 -5.52 0.98
C GLY A 182 7.12 -6.42 -0.25
N ARG A 183 6.36 -5.98 -1.25
CA ARG A 183 6.21 -6.67 -2.53
C ARG A 183 7.41 -6.37 -3.44
N LEU A 184 7.94 -7.41 -4.07
CA LEU A 184 9.00 -7.33 -5.07
C LEU A 184 8.48 -7.49 -6.51
N HIS A 185 9.36 -7.87 -7.44
CA HIS A 185 9.01 -8.13 -8.83
C HIS A 185 8.25 -9.44 -9.00
N GLY A 186 7.46 -9.55 -10.07
CA GLY A 186 6.70 -10.75 -10.37
C GLY A 186 5.53 -11.02 -9.41
N ALA A 187 4.95 -12.20 -9.54
CA ALA A 187 3.78 -12.60 -8.75
C ALA A 187 4.15 -12.98 -7.30
N ASP A 188 5.37 -13.50 -7.08
CA ASP A 188 5.60 -14.40 -5.93
C ASP A 188 6.66 -13.90 -4.94
N TRP A 189 7.37 -12.80 -5.23
CA TRP A 189 8.50 -12.35 -4.41
C TRP A 189 8.10 -11.28 -3.40
N TYR A 190 8.55 -11.49 -2.15
CA TYR A 190 8.35 -10.60 -1.01
C TYR A 190 9.64 -10.44 -0.22
N VAL A 191 9.77 -9.35 0.52
CA VAL A 191 10.90 -9.08 1.42
C VAL A 191 10.40 -8.70 2.81
N SER A 192 11.12 -9.15 3.86
CA SER A 192 10.89 -8.71 5.24
C SER A 192 11.73 -7.48 5.58
N LEU A 193 11.35 -6.74 6.61
CA LEU A 193 12.11 -5.58 7.08
C LEU A 193 13.32 -5.93 7.97
N ARG A 194 13.89 -7.14 7.94
CA ARG A 194 14.89 -7.60 8.94
C ARG A 194 16.31 -7.10 8.71
N ASP A 195 16.73 -6.93 7.46
CA ASP A 195 18.05 -6.41 7.12
C ASP A 195 18.02 -4.86 7.08
N ARG A 196 18.33 -4.23 8.22
CA ARG A 196 18.24 -2.78 8.42
C ARG A 196 19.57 -2.22 8.88
N PHE A 197 19.87 -1.01 8.42
CA PHE A 197 21.00 -0.22 8.90
C PHE A 197 20.51 1.18 9.28
N GLN A 198 21.17 1.80 10.27
CA GLN A 198 20.83 3.13 10.72
C GLN A 198 21.85 4.14 10.22
N VAL A 199 21.38 5.20 9.57
CA VAL A 199 22.20 6.35 9.18
C VAL A 199 21.63 7.59 9.86
N PRO A 200 22.38 8.24 10.77
CA PRO A 200 21.93 9.48 11.39
C PRO A 200 21.69 10.56 10.33
N ARG A 201 20.57 11.29 10.46
CA ARG A 201 20.28 12.42 9.58
C ARG A 201 21.40 13.46 9.71
N GLN A 202 21.95 13.88 8.57
CA GLN A 202 22.94 14.94 8.57
C GLN A 202 22.27 16.28 8.88
N THR A 203 22.90 17.07 9.75
CA THR A 203 22.57 18.50 9.90
C THR A 203 23.42 19.31 8.93
N LEU A 204 22.94 20.49 8.51
CA LEU A 204 23.70 21.39 7.66
C LEU A 204 25.07 21.73 8.30
N ALA A 205 25.08 22.05 9.60
CA ALA A 205 26.29 22.30 10.35
C ALA A 205 27.24 21.08 10.37
N GLY A 206 26.70 19.87 10.58
CA GLY A 206 27.48 18.64 10.57
C GLY A 206 28.07 18.32 9.18
N TRP A 207 27.35 18.63 8.11
CA TRP A 207 27.85 18.50 6.75
C TRP A 207 28.93 19.54 6.43
N GLN A 208 28.69 20.81 6.76
CA GLN A 208 29.65 21.90 6.56
C GLN A 208 30.96 21.69 7.35
N GLY A 209 30.88 21.24 8.60
CA GLY A 209 32.06 20.92 9.41
C GLY A 209 32.93 19.82 8.81
N ARG A 210 32.33 18.83 8.14
CA ARG A 210 33.08 17.80 7.39
C ARG A 210 33.71 18.32 6.11
N MET A 211 33.05 19.26 5.43
CA MET A 211 33.54 19.83 4.17
C MET A 211 34.64 20.90 4.38
N GLY A 212 34.56 21.67 5.47
CA GLY A 212 35.56 22.68 5.84
C GLY A 212 36.84 22.13 6.47
N GLY A 213 36.91 20.83 6.77
CA GLY A 213 38.05 20.15 7.36
C GLY A 213 39.02 19.47 6.38
N LYS A 214 38.88 19.69 5.06
CA LYS A 214 39.94 19.28 4.13
C LYS A 214 41.14 20.21 4.30
N PRO A 215 42.34 19.72 4.68
CA PRO A 215 43.55 20.53 4.69
C PRO A 215 43.92 20.80 3.23
N GLY A 216 43.65 22.02 2.77
CA GLY A 216 44.34 22.62 1.64
C GLY A 216 45.69 23.16 2.10
N GLY A 217 46.63 22.27 2.37
CA GLY A 217 48.07 22.53 2.45
C GLY A 217 48.77 21.30 1.88
N GLU A 218 49.77 21.37 1.00
CA GLU A 218 50.67 22.45 0.62
C GLU A 218 51.24 22.21 -0.80
N ALA A 219 51.69 23.32 -1.40
CA ALA A 219 52.92 23.49 -2.19
C ALA A 219 53.18 22.63 -3.44
N SER A 220 53.21 23.29 -4.60
CA SER A 220 54.45 23.82 -5.23
C SER A 220 54.10 24.74 -6.40
#